data_AF-A0A132NG65-F1
#
_entry.id   AF-A0A132NG65-F1
#
_cell.length_a   1.000
_cell.length_b   1.000
_cell.length_c   1.000
_cell.angle_alpha   90.00
_cell.angle_beta   90.00
_cell.angle_gamma   90.00
#
_symmetry.space_group_name_H-M   'P 1'
#
loop_
_entity.id
_entity.type
_entity.pdbx_description
1 polymer ?
#
loop_
_entity_poly.entity_id
_entity_poly.type
_entity_poly.pdbx_seq_one_letter_code
_entity_poly.pdbx_strand_id
1 'polypeptide(L)'
;NGRAYVEKYTLEPTRAIELIRAAGGVAVFAHPGARKRGRVVGPEVIAELAAAGMAGIEVDHPDHDEDTREELRGLAKELGLLVTGSSDYHGSVKPNRLGENTTDPAVYEEIVARATGTGPVIPTCST
;
A
#
# COMPACT_ATOMS: atom_id res chain seq x y z
N ASN A 1 19.97 13.25 2.07
CA ASN A 1 20.39 14.23 3.10
C ASN A 1 20.92 15.49 2.45
N GLY A 2 20.06 16.48 2.20
CA GLY A 2 20.44 17.79 1.67
C GLY A 2 20.69 18.81 2.79
N ARG A 3 21.27 19.98 2.47
CA ARG A 3 21.65 21.03 3.44
C ARG A 3 20.47 21.61 4.25
N ALA A 4 19.24 21.34 3.86
CA ALA A 4 18.00 21.75 4.53
C ALA A 4 17.15 20.56 4.99
N TYR A 5 17.71 19.34 5.06
CA TYR A 5 16.99 18.19 5.60
C TYR A 5 16.88 18.32 7.11
N VAL A 6 15.65 18.25 7.62
CA VAL A 6 15.35 18.10 9.05
C VAL A 6 14.53 16.83 9.18
N GLU A 7 14.89 16.00 10.16
CA GLU A 7 14.15 14.79 10.46
C GLU A 7 12.73 15.13 10.90
N LYS A 8 11.76 14.51 10.25
CA LYS A 8 10.34 14.65 10.59
C LYS A 8 9.96 13.51 11.52
N TYR A 9 9.23 13.80 12.59
CA TYR A 9 8.60 12.76 13.39
C TYR A 9 7.77 11.81 12.50
N THR A 10 8.06 10.52 12.61
CA THR A 10 7.33 9.44 11.96
C THR A 10 6.63 8.60 13.00
N LEU A 11 5.34 8.32 12.79
CA LEU A 11 4.58 7.40 13.62
C LEU A 11 5.08 5.97 13.40
N GLU A 12 5.15 5.18 14.47
CA GLU A 12 5.44 3.74 14.36
C GLU A 12 4.42 3.05 13.44
N PRO A 13 4.86 2.26 12.44
CA PRO A 13 3.93 1.64 11.48
C PRO A 13 2.87 0.73 12.11
N THR A 14 3.23 -0.03 13.15
CA THR A 14 2.29 -0.85 13.93
C THR A 14 1.22 0.02 14.58
N ARG A 15 1.61 1.17 15.14
CA ARG A 15 0.65 2.15 15.70
C ARG A 15 -0.25 2.76 14.62
N ALA A 16 0.27 2.99 13.41
CA ALA A 16 -0.54 3.46 12.28
C ALA A 16 -1.61 2.43 11.89
N ILE A 17 -1.25 1.14 11.84
CA ILE A 17 -2.18 0.04 11.56
C ILE A 17 -3.30 -0.01 12.61
N GLU A 18 -2.95 0.07 13.90
CA GLU A 18 -3.93 0.11 14.99
C GLU A 18 -4.93 1.26 14.81
N LEU A 19 -4.45 2.46 14.48
CA LEU A 19 -5.31 3.63 14.30
C LEU A 19 -6.24 3.49 13.08
N ILE A 20 -5.72 2.99 11.95
CA ILE A 20 -6.52 2.72 10.75
C ILE A 20 -7.64 1.73 11.08
N ARG A 21 -7.32 0.64 11.76
CA ARG A 21 -8.29 -0.39 12.15
C ARG A 21 -9.31 0.13 13.16
N ALA A 22 -8.88 0.91 14.15
CA ALA A 22 -9.77 1.52 15.14
C ALA A 22 -10.75 2.51 14.49
N ALA A 23 -10.37 3.13 13.37
CA ALA A 23 -11.25 3.97 12.55
C ALA A 23 -12.16 3.17 11.59
N GLY A 24 -12.12 1.83 11.62
CA GLY A 24 -12.88 0.96 10.73
C GLY A 24 -12.29 0.81 9.31
N GLY A 25 -11.04 1.24 9.12
CA GLY A 25 -10.31 1.14 7.86
C GLY A 25 -9.51 -0.16 7.70
N VAL A 26 -8.98 -0.35 6.50
CA VAL A 26 -8.15 -1.51 6.11
C VAL A 26 -6.76 -1.02 5.76
N ALA A 27 -5.75 -1.46 6.52
CA ALA A 27 -4.37 -1.02 6.34
C ALA A 27 -3.67 -1.81 5.21
N VAL A 28 -3.10 -1.09 4.25
CA VAL A 28 -2.30 -1.62 3.14
C VAL A 28 -0.93 -0.94 3.12
N PHE A 29 0.15 -1.72 3.03
CA PHE A 29 1.50 -1.14 2.94
C PHE A 29 1.81 -0.74 1.50
N ALA A 30 1.88 0.58 1.28
CA ALA A 30 2.20 1.18 0.00
C ALA A 30 3.69 0.99 -0.38
N HIS A 31 3.89 0.58 -1.63
CA HIS A 31 5.15 0.46 -2.37
C HIS A 31 6.39 0.07 -1.52
N PRO A 32 6.36 -1.06 -0.79
CA PRO A 32 7.43 -1.46 0.14
C PRO A 32 8.76 -1.79 -0.54
N GLY A 33 8.71 -2.12 -1.83
CA GLY A 33 9.88 -2.38 -2.67
C GLY A 33 10.45 -1.14 -3.35
N ALA A 34 9.95 0.07 -3.08
CA ALA A 34 10.41 1.30 -3.75
C ALA A 34 11.85 1.69 -3.35
N ARG A 35 12.84 1.09 -4.02
CA ARG A 35 14.30 1.25 -3.78
C ARG A 35 14.78 2.70 -3.90
N LYS A 36 14.10 3.53 -4.70
CA LYS A 36 14.48 4.94 -4.96
C LYS A 36 14.20 5.88 -3.78
N ARG A 37 13.33 5.49 -2.83
CA ARG A 37 12.79 6.36 -1.78
C ARG A 37 13.34 6.09 -0.38
N GLY A 38 14.12 5.02 -0.19
CA GLY A 38 14.69 4.68 1.10
C GLY A 38 15.18 3.24 1.19
N ARG A 39 15.39 2.75 2.42
CA ARG A 39 15.66 1.33 2.68
C ARG A 39 14.44 0.52 2.29
N VAL A 40 14.66 -0.55 1.51
CA VAL A 40 13.66 -1.60 1.30
C VAL A 40 13.33 -2.21 2.66
N VAL A 41 12.04 -2.38 2.93
CA VAL A 41 11.59 -3.01 4.15
C VAL A 41 11.67 -4.52 3.98
N GLY A 42 12.43 -5.17 4.88
CA GLY A 42 12.65 -6.62 4.83
C GLY A 42 11.39 -7.43 5.14
N PRO A 43 11.37 -8.72 4.76
CA PRO A 43 10.22 -9.60 4.96
C PRO A 43 9.83 -9.74 6.45
N GLU A 44 10.79 -9.65 7.37
CA GLU A 44 10.54 -9.75 8.81
C GLU A 44 9.64 -8.61 9.31
N VAL A 45 9.89 -7.38 8.83
CA VAL A 45 9.08 -6.22 9.18
C VAL A 45 7.69 -6.36 8.55
N ILE A 46 7.59 -6.82 7.31
CA ILE A 46 6.28 -7.06 6.67
C ILE A 46 5.48 -8.10 7.47
N ALA A 47 6.13 -9.16 7.96
CA ALA A 47 5.51 -10.15 8.84
C ALA A 47 5.07 -9.55 10.19
N GLU A 48 5.87 -8.66 10.79
CA GLU A 48 5.49 -7.92 12.00
C GLU A 48 4.25 -7.04 11.77
N LEU A 49 4.19 -6.32 10.64
CA LEU A 49 3.05 -5.50 10.28
C LEU A 49 1.79 -6.35 10.00
N ALA A 50 1.96 -7.50 9.35
CA ALA A 50 0.88 -8.47 9.17
C ALA A 50 0.35 -8.95 10.53
N ALA A 51 1.24 -9.29 11.48
CA ALA A 51 0.87 -9.67 12.84
C ALA A 51 0.16 -8.53 13.61
N ALA A 52 0.49 -7.27 13.34
CA ALA A 52 -0.21 -6.10 13.89
C ALA A 52 -1.60 -5.85 13.25
N GLY A 53 -1.95 -6.58 12.19
CA GLY A 53 -3.25 -6.51 11.52
C GLY A 53 -3.25 -5.72 10.21
N MET A 54 -2.09 -5.54 9.58
CA MET A 54 -2.04 -5.12 8.17
C MET A 54 -2.77 -6.14 7.31
N ALA A 55 -3.61 -5.66 6.39
CA ALA A 55 -4.49 -6.52 5.61
C ALA A 55 -4.02 -6.71 4.16
N GLY A 56 -3.13 -5.86 3.67
CA GLY A 56 -2.63 -5.95 2.30
C GLY A 56 -1.27 -5.29 2.10
N ILE A 57 -0.71 -5.55 0.93
CA ILE A 57 0.56 -5.04 0.46
C ILE A 57 0.45 -4.63 -1.00
N GLU A 58 1.01 -3.49 -1.34
CA GLU A 58 1.06 -3.03 -2.72
C GLU A 58 2.19 -3.72 -3.46
N VAL A 59 1.84 -4.44 -4.52
CA VAL A 59 2.77 -5.18 -5.37
C VAL A 59 2.88 -4.51 -6.73
N ASP A 60 1.76 -4.22 -7.38
CA ASP A 60 1.75 -3.67 -8.72
C ASP A 60 1.94 -2.15 -8.68
N HIS A 61 3.21 -1.74 -8.76
CA HIS A 61 3.62 -0.35 -8.66
C HIS A 61 4.75 -0.04 -9.68
N PRO A 62 4.82 1.18 -10.25
CA PRO A 62 5.84 1.56 -11.25
C PRO A 62 7.30 1.47 -10.76
N ASP A 63 7.54 1.56 -9.45
CA ASP A 63 8.87 1.42 -8.86
C ASP A 63 9.24 -0.03 -8.48
N HIS A 64 8.39 -1.02 -8.77
CA HIS A 64 8.69 -2.44 -8.58
C HIS A 64 8.97 -3.11 -9.93
N ASP A 65 10.19 -3.65 -10.07
CA ASP A 65 10.53 -4.57 -11.16
C ASP A 65 9.87 -5.94 -10.97
N GLU A 66 10.00 -6.81 -11.97
CA GLU A 66 9.33 -8.11 -11.96
C GLU A 66 9.78 -8.98 -10.79
N ASP A 67 11.09 -9.02 -10.50
CA ASP A 67 11.65 -9.78 -9.38
C ASP A 67 11.05 -9.30 -8.04
N THR A 68 10.97 -7.98 -7.82
CA THR A 68 10.33 -7.42 -6.63
C THR A 68 8.85 -7.77 -6.56
N ARG A 69 8.13 -7.76 -7.69
CA ARG A 69 6.71 -8.16 -7.73
C ARG A 69 6.55 -9.63 -7.36
N GLU A 70 7.38 -10.51 -7.89
CA GLU A 70 7.35 -11.95 -7.60
C GLU A 70 7.62 -12.22 -6.11
N GLU A 71 8.67 -11.61 -5.54
CA GLU A 71 9.00 -11.71 -4.13
C GLU A 71 7.84 -11.26 -3.23
N LEU A 72 7.25 -10.09 -3.52
CA LEU A 72 6.14 -9.54 -2.73
C LEU A 72 4.85 -10.36 -2.87
N ARG A 73 4.57 -10.95 -4.05
CA ARG A 73 3.43 -11.88 -4.22
C ARG A 73 3.63 -13.15 -3.41
N GLY A 74 4.85 -13.70 -3.40
CA GLY A 74 5.20 -14.85 -2.58
C GLY A 74 4.96 -14.58 -1.10
N LEU A 75 5.48 -13.46 -0.61
CA LEU A 75 5.31 -13.04 0.78
C LEU A 75 3.84 -12.74 1.13
N ALA A 76 3.10 -12.07 0.25
CA ALA A 76 1.68 -11.81 0.45
C ALA A 76 0.88 -13.11 0.58
N LYS A 77 1.19 -14.12 -0.25
CA LYS A 77 0.58 -15.44 -0.19
C LYS A 77 0.89 -16.16 1.13
N GLU A 78 2.14 -16.13 1.58
CA GLU A 78 2.57 -16.75 2.84
C GLU A 78 1.89 -16.12 4.06
N LEU A 79 1.74 -14.79 4.05
CA LEU A 79 1.15 -14.03 5.16
C LEU A 79 -0.38 -13.85 5.06
N GLY A 80 -1.02 -14.33 3.99
CA GLY A 80 -2.46 -14.17 3.78
C GLY A 80 -2.90 -12.71 3.51
N LEU A 81 -2.01 -11.91 2.93
CA LEU A 81 -2.24 -10.50 2.62
C LEU A 81 -2.93 -10.30 1.27
N LEU A 82 -3.76 -9.28 1.17
CA LEU A 82 -4.31 -8.80 -0.10
C LEU A 82 -3.21 -8.17 -0.95
N VAL A 83 -3.26 -8.39 -2.26
CA VAL A 83 -2.33 -7.81 -3.22
C VAL A 83 -2.99 -6.64 -3.95
N THR A 84 -2.45 -5.43 -3.76
CA THR A 84 -2.96 -4.22 -4.41
C THR A 84 -2.00 -3.69 -5.48
N GLY A 85 -2.52 -2.78 -6.29
CA GLY A 85 -1.76 -2.02 -7.28
C GLY A 85 -2.23 -0.58 -7.43
N SER A 86 -1.30 0.33 -7.68
CA SER A 86 -1.57 1.75 -7.91
C SER A 86 -0.54 2.37 -8.85
N SER A 87 -0.97 3.40 -9.56
CA SER A 87 -0.10 4.26 -10.36
C SER A 87 0.76 5.23 -9.53
N ASP A 88 0.40 5.51 -8.28
CA ASP A 88 1.00 6.60 -7.48
C ASP A 88 1.05 7.93 -8.28
N TYR A 89 -0.02 8.21 -9.02
CA TYR A 89 -0.15 9.36 -9.93
C TYR A 89 -0.09 10.69 -9.17
N HIS A 90 0.75 11.61 -9.66
CA HIS A 90 0.97 12.93 -9.05
C HIS A 90 0.83 14.08 -10.08
N GLY A 91 0.00 13.91 -11.11
CA GLY A 91 -0.13 14.94 -12.15
C GLY A 91 1.13 15.07 -13.00
N SER A 92 1.50 16.29 -13.34
CA SER A 92 2.75 16.59 -14.07
C SER A 92 4.01 16.51 -13.21
N VAL A 93 3.88 16.31 -11.88
CA VAL A 93 5.03 16.22 -10.95
C VAL A 93 5.80 14.91 -11.12
N LYS A 94 5.14 13.86 -11.62
CA LYS A 94 5.72 12.54 -11.88
C LYS A 94 5.39 12.05 -13.28
N PRO A 95 6.23 11.18 -13.85
CA PRO A 95 5.96 10.60 -15.17
C PRO A 95 4.88 9.51 -15.14
N ASN A 96 4.52 9.00 -13.96
CA ASN A 96 3.54 7.94 -13.76
C ASN A 96 2.21 8.31 -14.44
N ARG A 97 1.63 7.39 -15.22
CA ARG A 97 0.32 7.59 -15.87
C ARG A 97 -0.79 7.08 -14.97
N LEU A 98 -1.89 7.82 -14.90
CA LEU A 98 -3.08 7.40 -14.15
C LEU A 98 -3.54 6.02 -14.62
N GLY A 99 -3.68 5.08 -13.68
CA GLY A 99 -4.15 3.72 -13.94
C GLY A 99 -3.14 2.79 -14.62
N GLU A 100 -1.85 3.15 -14.70
CA GLU A 100 -0.84 2.27 -15.30
C GLU A 100 -0.54 0.99 -14.50
N ASN A 101 -0.91 0.98 -13.21
CA ASN A 101 -1.11 -0.23 -12.42
C ASN A 101 -2.43 -0.08 -11.64
N THR A 102 -3.12 -1.20 -11.42
CA THR A 102 -4.45 -1.23 -10.82
C THR A 102 -4.57 -2.36 -9.81
N THR A 103 -5.52 -2.24 -8.88
CA THR A 103 -5.93 -3.34 -8.00
C THR A 103 -7.02 -4.15 -8.69
N ASP A 104 -6.96 -5.49 -8.58
CA ASP A 104 -8.01 -6.37 -9.09
C ASP A 104 -9.37 -6.01 -8.46
N PRO A 105 -10.47 -5.91 -9.23
CA PRO A 105 -11.79 -5.59 -8.69
C PRO A 105 -12.23 -6.49 -7.53
N ALA A 106 -11.90 -7.78 -7.54
CA ALA A 106 -12.24 -8.69 -6.45
C ALA A 106 -11.44 -8.37 -5.17
N VAL A 107 -10.19 -7.94 -5.29
CA VAL A 107 -9.40 -7.46 -4.14
C VAL A 107 -9.99 -6.16 -3.61
N TYR A 108 -10.45 -5.26 -4.48
CA TYR A 108 -11.16 -4.06 -4.05
C TYR A 108 -12.45 -4.40 -3.27
N GLU A 109 -13.27 -5.32 -3.78
CA GLU A 109 -14.48 -5.78 -3.10
C GLU A 109 -14.16 -6.37 -1.72
N GLU A 110 -13.09 -7.15 -1.60
CA GLU A 110 -12.62 -7.71 -0.33
C GLU A 110 -12.16 -6.63 0.66
N ILE A 111 -11.47 -5.57 0.18
CA ILE A 111 -11.12 -4.41 1.02
C ILE A 111 -12.39 -3.73 1.53
N VAL A 112 -13.39 -3.52 0.66
CA VAL A 112 -14.67 -2.91 1.04
C VAL A 112 -15.41 -3.78 2.04
N ALA A 113 -15.43 -5.10 1.86
CA ALA A 113 -16.09 -6.04 2.77
C ALA A 113 -15.44 -6.09 4.16
N ARG A 114 -14.12 -5.90 4.26
CA ARG A 114 -13.39 -5.85 5.54
C ARG A 114 -13.54 -4.52 6.28
N ALA A 115 -13.85 -3.44 5.58
CA ALA A 115 -14.00 -2.13 6.17
C ALA A 115 -15.32 -2.02 6.96
N THR A 116 -15.28 -1.36 8.12
CA THR A 116 -16.46 -1.06 8.94
C THR A 116 -16.70 0.44 9.09
N GLY A 117 -15.85 1.26 8.46
CA GLY A 117 -15.98 2.71 8.41
C GLY A 117 -16.96 3.17 7.33
N THR A 118 -16.74 4.38 6.79
CA THR A 118 -17.56 4.93 5.71
C THR A 118 -17.38 4.12 4.42
N GLY A 119 -18.48 3.84 3.74
CA GLY A 119 -18.45 3.20 2.42
C GLY A 119 -17.73 4.05 1.36
N PRO A 120 -17.26 3.44 0.26
CA PRO A 120 -16.61 4.17 -0.82
C PRO A 120 -17.52 5.25 -1.41
N VAL A 121 -16.96 6.44 -1.67
CA VAL A 121 -17.65 7.48 -2.43
C VAL A 121 -17.57 7.12 -3.90
N ILE A 122 -18.67 6.62 -4.46
CA ILE A 122 -18.77 6.31 -5.88
C ILE A 122 -19.25 7.57 -6.60
N PRO A 123 -18.45 8.18 -7.49
CA PRO A 123 -18.91 9.31 -8.27
C PRO A 123 -20.09 8.86 -9.16
N THR A 124 -21.22 9.53 -9.05
CA THR A 124 -22.30 9.34 -10.02
C THR A 124 -21.87 10.01 -11.32
N CYS A 125 -21.66 9.22 -12.38
CA CYS A 125 -21.54 9.78 -13.72
C CYS A 125 -22.88 10.43 -14.08
N SER A 126 -22.93 11.75 -14.11
CA SER A 126 -23.99 12.43 -14.84
C SER A 126 -23.73 12.21 -16.32
N THR A 127 -24.59 11.41 -16.96
CA THR A 127 -24.64 11.20 -18.41
C THR A 127 -24.88 12.50 -19.16
#